data_AF-A0A9W6HC95-F1
#
_entry.id   AF-A0A9W6HC95-F1
#
_cell.length_a   1.000
_cell.length_b   1.000
_cell.length_c   1.000
_cell.angle_alpha   90.00
_cell.angle_beta   90.00
_cell.angle_gamma   90.00
#
_symmetry.space_group_name_H-M   'P 1'
#
loop_
_entity.id
_entity.type
_entity.pdbx_description
1 polymer ?
#
loop_
_entity_poly.entity_id
_entity_poly.type
_entity_poly.pdbx_seq_one_letter_code
_entity_poly.pdbx_strand_id
1 'polypeptide(L)'
;MSDLNVDAARLSEVSAVITSRAARVRPDPSMTERADGVLGSREVAAALRDGSAQQATRARVTADSLVRAGAAPASAARTFLAADAGLARAF
;
A
#
# COMPACT_ATOMS: atom_id res chain seq x y z
N MET A 1 0.05 26.93 -21.43
CA MET A 1 -0.88 26.69 -20.31
C MET A 1 -0.71 25.24 -19.90
N SER A 2 0.14 25.01 -18.89
CA SER A 2 0.41 23.77 -18.11
C SER A 2 0.44 22.41 -18.83
N ASP A 3 1.66 21.90 -19.07
CA ASP A 3 2.04 20.54 -19.54
C ASP A 3 1.73 19.38 -18.58
N LEU A 4 0.65 19.47 -17.78
CA LEU A 4 0.18 18.36 -16.97
C LEU A 4 -0.84 17.57 -17.77
N ASN A 5 -0.34 16.65 -18.61
CA ASN A 5 -1.17 15.67 -19.31
C ASN A 5 -1.59 14.55 -18.34
N VAL A 6 -2.31 14.92 -17.28
CA VAL A 6 -2.79 14.01 -16.23
C VAL A 6 -4.28 13.79 -16.46
N ASP A 7 -4.63 12.67 -17.06
CA ASP A 7 -6.02 12.24 -17.22
C ASP A 7 -6.46 11.29 -16.09
N ALA A 8 -7.77 11.06 -15.98
CA ALA A 8 -8.34 10.18 -14.97
C ALA A 8 -7.86 8.72 -15.09
N ALA A 9 -7.47 8.27 -16.29
CA ALA A 9 -6.96 6.92 -16.52
C ALA A 9 -5.58 6.75 -15.89
N ARG A 10 -4.67 7.71 -16.09
CA ARG A 10 -3.33 7.76 -15.49
C ARG A 10 -3.40 7.78 -13.97
N LEU A 11 -4.30 8.57 -13.40
CA LEU A 11 -4.50 8.64 -11.94
C LEU A 11 -5.04 7.32 -11.36
N SER A 12 -5.95 6.67 -12.09
CA SER A 12 -6.49 5.35 -11.72
C SER A 12 -5.42 4.25 -11.79
N GLU A 13 -4.57 4.28 -12.82
CA GLU A 13 -3.44 3.37 -12.98
C GLU A 13 -2.44 3.50 -11.82
N VAL A 14 -2.05 4.74 -11.48
CA VAL A 14 -1.14 5.00 -10.36
C VAL A 14 -1.73 4.48 -9.04
N SER A 15 -3.01 4.73 -8.79
CA SER A 15 -3.71 4.19 -7.61
C SER A 15 -3.67 2.66 -7.57
N ALA A 16 -3.94 2.00 -8.70
CA ALA A 16 -3.94 0.54 -8.80
C ALA A 16 -2.54 -0.04 -8.55
N VAL A 17 -1.49 0.56 -9.12
CA VAL A 17 -0.10 0.16 -8.90
C VAL A 17 0.30 0.29 -7.43
N ILE A 18 -0.01 1.42 -6.80
CA ILE A 18 0.31 1.66 -5.39
C ILE A 18 -0.41 0.66 -4.49
N THR A 19 -1.70 0.40 -4.75
CA THR A 19 -2.51 -0.56 -3.97
C THR A 19 -2.00 -1.99 -4.14
N SER A 20 -1.64 -2.38 -5.36
CA SER A 20 -1.04 -3.69 -5.65
C SER A 20 0.31 -3.88 -4.94
N ARG A 21 1.15 -2.84 -4.92
CA ARG A 21 2.41 -2.87 -4.17
C ARG A 21 2.19 -2.96 -2.67
N ALA A 22 1.18 -2.29 -2.12
CA ALA A 22 0.83 -2.39 -0.71
C ALA A 22 0.51 -3.84 -0.30
N ALA A 23 -0.19 -4.59 -1.15
CA ALA A 23 -0.51 -6.00 -0.90
C ALA A 23 0.75 -6.88 -0.81
N ARG A 24 1.79 -6.60 -1.60
CA ARG A 24 3.06 -7.35 -1.59
C ARG A 24 3.93 -7.08 -0.37
N VAL A 25 3.76 -5.94 0.27
CA VAL A 25 4.52 -5.54 1.47
C VAL A 25 3.83 -6.02 2.75
N ARG A 26 2.62 -6.57 2.69
CA ARG A 26 1.96 -7.10 3.89
C ARG A 26 2.77 -8.28 4.45
N PRO A 27 3.03 -8.29 5.77
CA PRO A 27 3.79 -9.37 6.37
C PRO A 27 3.01 -10.68 6.30
N ASP A 28 3.71 -11.77 6.00
CA ASP A 28 3.17 -13.12 6.13
C ASP A 28 3.07 -13.47 7.64
N PRO A 29 1.86 -13.76 8.16
CA PRO A 29 1.66 -14.08 9.57
C PRO A 29 2.44 -15.33 10.03
N SER A 30 2.82 -16.23 9.13
CA SER A 30 3.62 -17.41 9.46
C SER A 30 5.09 -17.10 9.79
N MET A 31 5.58 -15.90 9.48
CA MET A 31 6.96 -15.50 9.79
C MET A 31 7.23 -15.27 11.28
N THR A 32 6.20 -14.97 12.07
CA THR A 32 6.33 -14.79 13.52
C THR A 32 6.23 -16.08 14.32
N GLU A 33 5.73 -17.16 13.72
CA GLU A 33 5.43 -18.42 14.43
C GLU A 33 6.58 -19.46 14.39
N ARG A 34 7.56 -19.29 13.50
CA ARG A 34 8.59 -20.33 13.22
C ARG A 34 9.80 -20.36 14.15
N ALA A 35 9.90 -19.45 15.13
CA ALA A 35 11.14 -19.30 15.91
C ALA A 35 11.32 -20.35 17.03
N ASP A 36 10.26 -21.02 17.48
CA ASP A 36 10.26 -21.71 18.79
C ASP A 36 10.75 -23.16 18.79
N GLY A 37 11.08 -23.74 17.63
CA GLY A 37 11.47 -25.16 17.55
C GLY A 37 12.86 -25.46 16.99
N VAL A 38 13.51 -24.50 16.32
CA VAL A 38 14.70 -24.79 15.49
C VAL A 38 16.02 -24.36 16.15
N LEU A 39 15.97 -23.47 17.13
CA LEU A 39 17.17 -22.86 17.70
C LEU A 39 17.54 -23.45 19.06
N GLY A 40 18.80 -23.86 19.20
CA GLY A 40 19.35 -24.39 20.45
C GLY A 40 19.60 -23.36 21.56
N SER A 41 19.32 -22.08 21.32
CA SER A 41 19.42 -21.00 22.32
C SER A 41 18.11 -20.24 22.44
N ARG A 42 17.65 -20.08 23.68
CA ARG A 42 16.42 -19.35 24.03
C ARG A 42 16.55 -17.86 23.75
N GLU A 43 17.75 -17.31 23.97
CA GLU A 43 18.08 -15.90 23.74
C GLU A 43 18.02 -15.58 22.24
N VAL A 44 18.59 -16.44 21.40
CA VAL A 44 18.53 -16.29 19.93
C VAL A 44 17.08 -16.44 19.44
N ALA A 45 16.32 -17.40 19.97
CA ALA A 45 14.90 -17.55 19.62
C ALA A 45 14.07 -16.32 20.02
N ALA A 46 14.32 -15.75 21.20
CA ALA A 46 13.67 -14.52 21.66
C ALA A 46 14.03 -13.33 20.77
N ALA A 47 15.31 -13.13 20.47
CA ALA A 47 15.77 -12.05 19.60
C ALA A 47 15.17 -12.17 18.18
N LEU A 48 15.05 -13.38 17.65
CA LEU A 48 14.38 -13.60 16.35
C LEU A 48 12.89 -13.33 16.41
N ARG A 49 12.17 -13.77 17.44
CA ARG A 49 10.74 -13.43 17.62
C ARG A 49 10.53 -11.94 17.65
N ASP A 50 11.31 -11.23 18.46
CA ASP A 50 11.20 -9.77 18.61
C ASP A 50 11.55 -9.06 17.31
N GLY A 51 12.62 -9.48 16.63
CA GLY A 51 13.02 -8.96 15.33
C GLY A 51 11.94 -9.18 14.26
N SER A 52 11.39 -10.38 14.17
CA SER A 52 10.28 -10.71 13.25
C SER A 52 9.02 -9.90 13.57
N ALA A 53 8.68 -9.71 14.85
CA ALA A 53 7.54 -8.89 15.26
C ALA A 53 7.74 -7.41 14.87
N GLN A 54 8.95 -6.87 15.02
CA GLN A 54 9.29 -5.52 14.58
C GLN A 54 9.20 -5.38 13.05
N GLN A 55 9.72 -6.36 12.30
CA GLN A 55 9.61 -6.37 10.85
C GLN A 55 8.15 -6.43 10.38
N ALA A 56 7.33 -7.29 10.98
CA ALA A 56 5.91 -7.38 10.69
C ALA A 56 5.19 -6.04 10.95
N THR A 57 5.52 -5.37 12.05
CA THR A 57 4.97 -4.06 12.37
C THR A 57 5.35 -3.01 11.32
N ARG A 58 6.63 -2.92 10.94
CA ARG A 58 7.10 -1.98 9.90
C ARG A 58 6.46 -2.24 8.55
N ALA A 59 6.33 -3.52 8.18
CA ALA A 59 5.69 -3.96 6.95
C ALA A 59 4.21 -3.54 6.90
N ARG A 60 3.49 -3.73 8.01
CA ARG A 60 2.09 -3.28 8.14
C ARG A 60 1.93 -1.77 8.01
N VAL A 61 2.74 -0.99 8.74
CA VAL A 61 2.72 0.49 8.65
C VAL A 61 3.02 0.97 7.24
N THR A 62 3.97 0.33 6.56
CA THR A 62 4.32 0.65 5.17
C THR A 62 3.15 0.34 4.22
N ALA A 63 2.54 -0.84 4.34
CA ALA A 63 1.39 -1.23 3.54
C ALA A 63 0.21 -0.26 3.72
N ASP A 64 -0.12 0.11 4.96
CA ASP A 64 -1.21 1.05 5.25
C ASP A 64 -0.91 2.45 4.70
N SER A 65 0.35 2.88 4.74
CA SER A 65 0.78 4.16 4.16
C SER A 65 0.68 4.17 2.64
N LEU A 66 1.02 3.05 1.98
CA LEU A 66 0.82 2.89 0.55
C LEU A 66 -0.66 2.91 0.18
N VAL A 67 -1.53 2.20 0.90
CA VAL A 67 -2.99 2.25 0.67
C VAL A 67 -3.52 3.69 0.77
N ARG A 68 -3.12 4.44 1.80
CA ARG A 68 -3.49 5.84 1.94
C ARG A 68 -2.96 6.72 0.81
N ALA A 69 -1.71 6.49 0.39
CA ALA A 69 -1.12 7.21 -0.73
C ALA A 69 -1.85 6.94 -2.06
N GLY A 70 -2.33 5.71 -2.27
CA GLY A 70 -3.13 5.34 -3.45
C GLY A 70 -4.54 5.97 -3.47
N ALA A 71 -5.10 6.30 -2.32
CA ALA A 71 -6.45 6.86 -2.22
C ALA A 71 -6.57 8.27 -2.84
N ALA A 72 -5.53 9.10 -2.74
CA ALA A 72 -5.56 10.46 -3.26
C ALA A 72 -5.64 10.52 -4.81
N PRO A 73 -4.80 9.79 -5.58
CA PRO A 73 -4.97 9.69 -7.04
C PRO A 73 -6.34 9.14 -7.45
N ALA A 74 -6.88 8.12 -6.76
CA ALA A 74 -8.22 7.61 -7.05
C ALA A 74 -9.32 8.68 -6.83
N SER A 75 -9.20 9.47 -5.77
CA SER A 75 -10.14 10.56 -5.51
C SER A 75 -10.06 11.66 -6.56
N ALA A 76 -8.84 12.01 -6.99
CA ALA A 76 -8.62 12.97 -8.07
C ALA A 76 -9.22 12.46 -9.39
N ALA A 77 -9.01 11.19 -9.75
CA ALA A 77 -9.58 10.57 -10.94
C ALA A 77 -11.11 10.66 -10.96
N ARG A 78 -11.77 10.34 -9.84
CA ARG A 78 -13.24 10.48 -9.71
C ARG A 78 -13.71 11.91 -9.88
N THR A 79 -12.95 12.88 -9.35
CA THR A 79 -13.28 14.29 -9.45
C THR A 79 -13.18 14.78 -10.91
N PHE A 80 -12.14 14.38 -11.63
CA PHE A 80 -12.00 14.66 -13.07
C PHE A 80 -13.17 14.10 -13.87
N LEU A 81 -13.50 12.82 -13.70
CA LEU A 81 -14.62 12.19 -14.42
C LEU A 81 -15.97 12.86 -14.10
N ALA A 82 -16.19 13.27 -12.86
CA ALA A 82 -17.40 13.99 -12.47
C ALA A 82 -17.48 15.39 -13.12
N ALA A 83 -16.36 16.10 -13.21
CA ALA A 83 -16.28 17.39 -13.88
C ALA A 83 -16.53 17.27 -15.39
N ASP A 84 -15.92 16.29 -16.05
CA ASP A 84 -16.12 16.01 -17.48
C ASP A 84 -17.59 15.65 -17.77
N ALA A 85 -18.19 14.79 -16.94
CA ALA A 85 -19.60 14.43 -17.07
C ALA A 85 -20.54 15.63 -16.83
N GLY A 86 -20.16 16.57 -15.96
CA GLY A 86 -20.90 17.81 -15.74
C GLY A 86 -20.85 18.74 -16.94
N LEU A 87 -19.66 18.92 -17.52
CA LEU A 87 -19.45 19.71 -18.74
C LEU A 87 -20.23 19.12 -19.92
N ALA A 88 -20.16 17.80 -20.13
CA ALA A 88 -20.86 17.12 -21.22
C ALA A 88 -22.40 17.18 -21.13
N ARG A 89 -22.97 17.51 -19.97
CA ARG A 89 -24.41 17.73 -19.79
C ARG A 89 -24.81 19.20 -19.97
N ALA A 90 -23.86 20.12 -19.87
CA ALA A 90 -24.09 21.56 -19.98
C ALA A 90 -24.04 22.06 -21.44
N PHE A 91 -23.49 21.24 -22.34
CA PHE A 91 -23.43 21.46 -23.79
C PHE A 91 -24.20 20.36 -24.52
#